data_AF-A0A167WLU0-F1
#
_entry.id   AF-A0A167WLU0-F1
#
_cell.length_a   1.000
_cell.length_b   1.000
_cell.length_c   1.000
_cell.angle_alpha   90.00
_cell.angle_beta   90.00
_cell.angle_gamma   90.00
#
_symmetry.space_group_name_H-M   'P 1'
#
loop_
_entity.id
_entity.type
_entity.pdbx_description
1 polymer ?
#
loop_
_entity_poly.entity_id
_entity_poly.type
_entity_poly.pdbx_seq_one_letter_code
_entity_poly.pdbx_strand_id
1 'polypeptide(L)'
;MLVTLALYHRDTLSRGNSRRIFGYEAYHWGLLLMSSSSSSSSTTAATPPDSPLYSFDATDASDIDPVTFRLRNPSMDWWLRAEAPPAPNPKLIGQLVVGTIAADALPNDTAAEDNEFQRLRAFFQTVPLPVKNTHPQQSCVTWAVAALAEMQTRGWVRPDVDLPAFQDAALAYADARMGENATEPPVKEYFA
;
A
#
# COMPACT_ATOMS: atom_id res chain seq x y z
N MET A 1 -3.52 -14.56 -4.18
CA MET A 1 -3.21 -13.51 -3.18
C MET A 1 -4.28 -12.43 -3.22
N LEU A 2 -4.61 -11.83 -2.09
CA LEU A 2 -5.43 -10.62 -2.04
C LEU A 2 -4.53 -9.39 -2.25
N VAL A 3 -5.00 -8.43 -3.03
CA VAL A 3 -4.38 -7.12 -3.22
C VAL A 3 -5.08 -6.14 -2.30
N THR A 4 -4.34 -5.52 -1.38
CA THR A 4 -4.87 -4.48 -0.52
C THR A 4 -4.09 -3.19 -0.63
N LEU A 5 -4.81 -2.06 -0.64
CA LEU A 5 -4.23 -0.76 -0.34
C LEU A 5 -4.08 -0.67 1.18
N ALA A 6 -2.85 -0.50 1.66
CA ALA A 6 -2.53 -0.29 3.06
C ALA A 6 -2.33 1.20 3.33
N LEU A 7 -2.98 1.67 4.39
CA LEU A 7 -2.92 3.06 4.83
C LEU A 7 -2.22 3.12 6.18
N TYR A 8 -1.26 4.04 6.31
CA TYR A 8 -0.51 4.24 7.54
C TYR A 8 -0.61 5.70 8.00
N HIS A 9 -0.72 5.90 9.31
CA HIS A 9 -0.65 7.26 9.85
C HIS A 9 0.78 7.81 9.76
N ARG A 10 0.90 9.10 9.50
CA ARG A 10 2.14 9.90 9.49
C ARG A 10 2.18 10.81 10.73
N ASP A 11 1.89 10.21 11.87
CA ASP A 11 1.86 10.85 13.20
C ASP A 11 1.02 12.14 13.22
N THR A 12 1.65 13.29 13.46
CA THR A 12 0.98 14.59 13.52
C THR A 12 0.45 15.06 12.17
N LEU A 13 0.96 14.53 11.06
CA LEU A 13 0.49 14.89 9.71
C LEU A 13 -0.90 14.30 9.42
N SER A 14 -1.24 13.17 10.04
CA SER A 14 -2.56 12.52 9.91
C SER A 14 -3.62 13.09 10.85
N ARG A 15 -3.34 14.18 11.56
CA ARG A 15 -4.25 14.71 12.60
C ARG A 15 -4.54 16.19 12.42
N GLY A 16 -5.70 16.60 12.94
CA GLY A 16 -6.08 18.01 13.09
C GLY A 16 -5.96 18.82 11.80
N ASN A 17 -5.34 19.99 11.91
CA ASN A 17 -5.18 20.90 10.78
C ASN A 17 -4.21 20.36 9.71
N SER A 18 -3.15 19.64 10.11
CA SER A 18 -2.20 19.03 9.17
C SER A 18 -2.91 18.08 8.21
N ARG A 19 -3.81 17.23 8.72
CA ARG A 19 -4.61 16.34 7.86
C ARG A 19 -5.39 17.10 6.78
N ARG A 20 -5.97 18.26 7.15
CA ARG A 20 -6.73 19.09 6.20
C ARG A 20 -5.84 19.72 5.14
N ILE A 21 -4.62 20.10 5.49
CA ILE A 21 -3.64 20.71 4.58
C ILE A 21 -3.07 19.65 3.61
N PHE A 22 -2.65 18.50 4.13
CA PHE A 22 -2.00 17.47 3.33
C PHE A 22 -2.98 16.58 2.54
N GLY A 23 -4.27 16.58 2.88
CA GLY A 23 -5.28 15.81 2.17
C GLY A 23 -4.92 14.33 2.10
N TYR A 24 -4.79 13.77 0.89
CA TYR A 24 -4.38 12.37 0.69
C TYR A 24 -3.01 12.05 1.28
N GLU A 25 -2.07 13.01 1.23
CA GLU A 25 -0.68 12.85 1.70
C GLU A 25 -0.54 12.92 3.22
N ALA A 26 -1.64 13.21 3.92
CA ALA A 26 -1.72 13.11 5.38
C ALA A 26 -1.49 11.67 5.86
N TYR A 27 -1.67 10.69 4.98
CA TYR A 27 -1.43 9.27 5.21
C TYR A 27 -0.32 8.78 4.28
N HIS A 28 0.39 7.74 4.70
CA HIS A 28 1.28 7.00 3.80
C HIS A 28 0.50 5.85 3.17
N TRP A 29 0.68 5.68 1.86
CA TRP A 29 -0.06 4.72 1.05
C TRP A 29 0.93 3.68 0.52
N GLY A 30 0.56 2.41 0.63
CA GLY A 30 1.33 1.29 0.09
C GLY A 30 0.40 0.15 -0.30
N LEU A 31 0.99 -0.91 -0.83
CA LEU A 31 0.29 -2.15 -1.17
C LEU A 31 0.76 -3.25 -0.23
N LEU A 32 -0.21 -4.01 0.30
CA LEU A 32 0.07 -5.28 0.96
C LEU A 32 -0.56 -6.40 0.15
N LEU A 33 0.23 -7.44 -0.10
CA LEU A 33 -0.26 -8.66 -0.73
C LEU A 33 -0.41 -9.72 0.35
N MET A 34 -1.63 -10.20 0.52
CA MET A 34 -1.97 -11.16 1.57
C MET A 34 -2.20 -12.55 0.99
N SER A 35 -1.90 -13.57 1.79
CA SER A 35 -2.34 -14.93 1.48
C SER A 35 -3.86 -14.95 1.41
N SER A 36 -4.40 -15.58 0.36
CA SER A 36 -5.82 -15.86 0.28
C SER A 36 -6.05 -17.25 0.86
N SER A 37 -5.88 -17.43 2.17
CA SER A 37 -6.36 -18.65 2.80
C SER A 37 -7.87 -18.67 2.64
N SER A 38 -8.39 -19.73 2.01
CA SER A 38 -9.81 -19.88 1.68
C SER A 38 -10.65 -19.56 2.92
N SER A 39 -11.59 -18.64 2.76
CA SER A 39 -12.64 -18.36 3.72
C SER A 39 -13.34 -19.67 4.12
N SER A 40 -12.89 -20.29 5.20
CA SER A 40 -13.68 -21.28 5.94
C SER A 40 -14.21 -20.56 7.17
N SER A 41 -15.48 -20.17 7.06
CA SER A 41 -16.44 -20.10 8.16
C SER A 41 -15.87 -20.32 9.57
N SER A 42 -15.48 -19.25 10.25
CA SER A 42 -15.53 -19.25 11.72
C SER A 42 -16.05 -17.90 12.21
N THR A 43 -17.36 -17.85 12.40
CA THR A 43 -18.04 -16.89 13.26
C THR A 43 -17.64 -17.15 14.72
N THR A 44 -16.38 -16.93 15.08
CA THR A 44 -15.90 -16.83 16.47
C THR A 44 -14.58 -16.05 16.50
N ALA A 45 -14.59 -14.87 17.12
CA ALA A 45 -13.45 -14.11 17.62
C ALA A 45 -12.19 -14.01 16.72
N ALA A 46 -12.10 -12.90 15.98
CA ALA A 46 -10.88 -12.12 15.71
C ALA A 46 -9.54 -12.89 15.63
N THR A 47 -9.39 -13.80 14.67
CA THR A 47 -8.05 -14.16 14.20
C THR A 47 -7.58 -13.01 13.29
N PRO A 48 -6.42 -12.38 13.54
CA PRO A 48 -5.87 -11.42 12.60
C PRO A 48 -5.73 -12.11 11.24
N PRO A 49 -6.00 -11.40 10.12
CA PRO A 49 -5.73 -11.98 8.81
C PRO A 49 -4.26 -12.42 8.76
N ASP A 50 -3.99 -13.51 8.05
CA ASP A 50 -2.63 -14.04 7.86
C ASP A 50 -1.66 -12.89 7.59
N SER A 51 -0.48 -12.90 8.24
CA SER A 51 0.52 -11.84 8.08
C SER A 51 0.75 -11.53 6.60
N PRO A 52 0.87 -10.25 6.21
CA PRO A 52 1.11 -9.89 4.81
C PRO A 52 2.34 -10.63 4.28
N LEU A 53 2.22 -11.18 3.08
CA LEU A 53 3.31 -11.88 2.42
C LEU A 53 4.35 -10.89 1.93
N TYR A 54 3.87 -9.82 1.26
CA TYR A 54 4.71 -8.82 0.62
C TYR A 54 4.17 -7.42 0.88
N SER A 55 5.07 -6.44 1.01
CA SER A 55 4.74 -5.02 0.99
C SER A 55 5.45 -4.32 -0.17
N PHE A 56 4.78 -3.33 -0.76
CA PHE A 56 5.35 -2.45 -1.77
C PHE A 56 4.88 -1.02 -1.57
N ASP A 57 5.81 -0.06 -1.52
CA ASP A 57 5.46 1.35 -1.46
C ASP A 57 6.58 2.24 -2.05
N ALA A 58 6.21 3.40 -2.59
CA ALA A 58 7.18 4.44 -2.90
C ALA A 58 7.45 5.28 -1.65
N THR A 59 8.71 5.49 -1.31
CA THR A 59 9.11 6.28 -0.16
C THR A 59 10.33 7.13 -0.48
N ASP A 60 10.37 8.33 0.08
CA ASP A 60 11.51 9.25 0.09
C ASP A 60 12.17 9.30 1.48
N ALA A 61 11.80 8.37 2.37
CA ALA A 61 12.25 8.35 3.74
C ALA A 61 13.79 8.39 3.83
N SER A 62 14.24 9.21 4.77
CA SER A 62 15.62 9.28 5.19
C SER A 62 15.68 8.95 6.68
N ASP A 63 16.51 7.99 7.03
CA ASP A 63 16.72 7.55 8.41
C ASP A 63 18.21 7.60 8.78
N ILE A 64 18.49 7.71 10.08
CA ILE A 64 19.86 7.65 10.57
C ILE A 64 20.22 6.17 10.74
N ASP A 65 21.24 5.73 10.02
CA ASP A 65 21.83 4.42 10.22
C ASP A 65 22.37 4.31 11.67
N PRO A 66 21.87 3.38 12.50
CA PRO A 66 22.24 3.33 13.91
C PRO A 66 23.67 2.85 14.15
N VAL A 67 24.33 2.26 13.14
CA VAL A 67 25.72 1.77 13.23
C VAL A 67 26.68 2.85 12.76
N THR A 68 26.38 3.49 11.63
CA THR A 68 27.29 4.48 11.02
C THR A 68 26.98 5.92 11.43
N PHE A 69 25.82 6.17 12.05
CA PHE A 69 25.27 7.49 12.36
C PHE A 69 25.16 8.42 11.15
N ARG A 70 25.11 7.85 9.94
CA ARG A 70 24.92 8.60 8.70
C ARG A 70 23.47 8.54 8.25
N LEU A 71 23.01 9.62 7.64
CA LEU A 71 21.72 9.64 6.96
C LEU A 71 21.76 8.66 5.77
N ARG A 72 20.83 7.72 5.78
CA ARG A 72 20.45 6.95 4.60
C ARG A 72 19.53 7.82 3.76
N ASN A 73 19.72 7.79 2.44
CA ASN A 73 18.97 8.61 1.49
C ASN A 73 18.95 10.12 1.86
N PRO A 74 20.11 10.78 2.05
CA PRO A 74 20.14 12.19 2.47
C PRO A 74 19.50 13.15 1.46
N SER A 75 19.46 12.75 0.18
CA SER A 75 18.78 13.49 -0.89
C SER A 75 17.26 13.36 -0.81
N MET A 76 16.73 12.44 0.00
CA MET A 76 15.31 12.05 0.06
C MET A 76 14.80 11.59 -1.31
N ASP A 77 15.62 10.92 -2.13
CA ASP A 77 15.18 10.47 -3.45
C ASP A 77 14.11 9.39 -3.30
N TRP A 78 13.10 9.42 -4.18
CA TRP A 78 12.06 8.41 -4.18
C TRP A 78 12.66 7.08 -4.60
N TRP A 79 12.32 6.02 -3.86
CA TRP A 79 12.68 4.65 -4.18
C TRP A 79 11.52 3.71 -3.88
N LEU A 80 11.48 2.57 -4.57
CA LEU A 80 10.53 1.49 -4.30
C LEU A 80 11.04 0.67 -3.10
N ARG A 81 10.32 0.75 -1.99
CA ARG A 81 10.47 -0.20 -0.89
C ARG A 81 9.66 -1.45 -1.17
N ALA A 82 10.31 -2.60 -1.05
CA ALA A 82 9.71 -3.91 -1.25
C ALA A 82 10.24 -4.87 -0.17
N GLU A 83 9.35 -5.52 0.59
CA GLU A 83 9.73 -6.40 1.70
C GLU A 83 8.99 -7.75 1.62
N ALA A 84 9.65 -8.82 2.09
CA ALA A 84 9.14 -10.18 2.08
C ALA A 84 9.76 -11.05 3.21
N PRO A 85 9.01 -11.41 4.26
CA PRO A 85 7.79 -10.75 4.71
C PRO A 85 8.08 -9.36 5.30
N PRO A 86 7.15 -8.40 5.21
CA PRO A 86 7.29 -7.10 5.88
C PRO A 86 7.22 -7.23 7.40
N ALA A 87 7.95 -6.36 8.10
CA ALA A 87 7.85 -6.27 9.55
C ALA A 87 6.51 -5.63 9.96
N PRO A 88 5.93 -6.01 11.12
CA PRO A 88 4.74 -5.33 11.64
C PRO A 88 5.00 -3.83 11.81
N ASN A 89 4.15 -3.01 11.20
CA ASN A 89 4.25 -1.57 11.29
C ASN A 89 3.15 -1.03 12.22
N PRO A 90 3.49 -0.48 13.40
CA PRO A 90 2.50 0.04 14.34
C PRO A 90 1.71 1.23 13.78
N LYS A 91 2.18 1.83 12.68
CA LYS A 91 1.48 2.94 12.01
C LYS A 91 0.37 2.49 11.07
N LEU A 92 0.22 1.19 10.81
CA LEU A 92 -0.84 0.66 9.95
C LEU A 92 -2.20 0.96 10.58
N ILE A 93 -3.03 1.74 9.89
CA ILE A 93 -4.38 2.08 10.38
C ILE A 93 -5.45 1.17 9.80
N GLY A 94 -5.27 0.68 8.57
CA GLY A 94 -6.22 -0.22 7.94
C GLY A 94 -5.85 -0.58 6.51
N GLN A 95 -6.66 -1.47 5.92
CA GLN A 95 -6.44 -2.05 4.61
C GLN A 95 -7.74 -2.09 3.80
N LEU A 96 -7.66 -1.74 2.53
CA LEU A 96 -8.77 -1.84 1.58
C LEU A 96 -8.47 -2.91 0.54
N VAL A 97 -9.25 -3.99 0.52
CA VAL A 97 -9.12 -5.05 -0.49
C VAL A 97 -9.69 -4.55 -1.81
N VAL A 98 -8.87 -4.55 -2.85
CA VAL A 98 -9.19 -3.97 -4.16
C VAL A 98 -9.05 -4.94 -5.32
N GLY A 99 -8.47 -6.12 -5.07
CA GLY A 99 -8.18 -7.06 -6.14
C GLY A 99 -7.66 -8.40 -5.65
N THR A 100 -7.40 -9.28 -6.60
CA THR A 100 -6.83 -10.60 -6.36
C THR A 100 -5.84 -10.95 -7.47
N ILE A 101 -4.75 -11.62 -7.11
CA ILE A 101 -3.78 -12.18 -8.04
C ILE A 101 -3.91 -13.69 -7.98
N ALA A 102 -4.32 -14.31 -9.08
CA ALA A 102 -4.33 -15.77 -9.22
C ALA A 102 -2.89 -16.31 -9.34
N ALA A 103 -2.65 -17.53 -8.87
CA ALA A 103 -1.30 -18.11 -8.83
C ALA A 103 -0.66 -18.23 -10.23
N ASP A 104 -1.48 -18.42 -11.26
CA ASP A 104 -1.10 -18.54 -12.67
C ASP A 104 -1.05 -17.19 -13.41
N ALA A 105 -1.45 -16.09 -12.77
CA ALA A 105 -1.52 -14.77 -13.40
C ALA A 105 -0.18 -13.99 -13.36
N LEU A 106 0.84 -14.51 -12.68
CA LEU A 106 2.16 -13.89 -12.63
C LEU A 106 2.96 -14.23 -13.90
N PRO A 107 3.61 -13.24 -14.55
CA PRO A 107 4.39 -13.49 -15.74
C PRO A 107 5.53 -14.49 -15.48
N ASN A 108 5.63 -15.54 -16.29
CA ASN A 108 6.71 -16.53 -16.21
C ASN A 108 8.05 -16.04 -16.81
N ASP A 109 8.11 -14.78 -17.28
CA ASP A 109 9.06 -14.36 -18.30
C ASP A 109 10.38 -13.77 -17.75
N THR A 110 10.81 -14.22 -16.58
CA THR A 110 12.13 -13.83 -16.05
C THR A 110 12.98 -15.06 -15.80
N ALA A 111 14.17 -15.08 -16.39
CA ALA A 111 15.28 -15.99 -16.07
C ALA A 111 15.77 -15.91 -14.60
N ALA A 112 15.09 -15.14 -13.75
CA ALA A 112 15.23 -15.15 -12.31
C ALA A 112 14.42 -16.32 -11.75
N GLU A 113 15.14 -17.32 -11.27
CA GLU A 113 14.63 -18.50 -10.57
C GLU A 113 13.44 -18.18 -9.65
N ASP A 114 12.28 -18.80 -9.96
CA ASP A 114 11.21 -19.31 -9.09
C ASP A 114 10.68 -18.50 -7.87
N ASN A 115 11.01 -17.22 -7.69
CA ASN A 115 10.48 -16.46 -6.55
C ASN A 115 9.40 -15.44 -6.96
N GLU A 116 8.16 -15.73 -6.54
CA GLU A 116 6.97 -14.88 -6.68
C GLU A 116 7.23 -13.41 -6.29
N PHE A 117 7.97 -13.17 -5.22
CA PHE A 117 8.32 -11.83 -4.76
C PHE A 117 9.16 -11.06 -5.79
N GLN A 118 10.13 -11.70 -6.44
CA GLN A 118 10.99 -11.01 -7.43
C GLN A 118 10.20 -10.65 -8.69
N ARG A 119 9.25 -11.48 -9.10
CA ARG A 119 8.34 -11.16 -10.23
C ARG A 119 7.46 -9.97 -9.91
N LEU A 120 6.87 -9.95 -8.71
CA LEU A 120 6.07 -8.81 -8.24
C LEU A 120 6.90 -7.55 -8.10
N ARG A 121 8.12 -7.66 -7.56
CA ARG A 121 9.05 -6.54 -7.46
C ARG A 121 9.42 -5.99 -8.84
N ALA A 122 9.75 -6.86 -9.79
CA ALA A 122 10.07 -6.47 -11.17
C ALA A 122 8.87 -5.76 -11.84
N PHE A 123 7.65 -6.23 -11.59
CA PHE A 123 6.44 -5.53 -12.00
C PHE A 123 6.31 -4.14 -11.36
N PHE A 124 6.40 -4.03 -10.03
CA PHE A 124 6.25 -2.73 -9.37
C PHE A 124 7.40 -1.75 -9.68
N GLN A 125 8.56 -2.24 -10.14
CA GLN A 125 9.64 -1.42 -10.66
C GLN A 125 9.30 -0.75 -12.01
N THR A 126 8.31 -1.25 -12.76
CA THR A 126 7.85 -0.57 -13.99
C THR A 126 6.90 0.58 -13.70
N VAL A 127 6.34 0.66 -12.49
CA VAL A 127 5.48 1.78 -12.08
C VAL A 127 6.35 3.02 -11.84
N PRO A 128 6.08 4.16 -12.50
CA PRO A 128 6.87 5.38 -12.33
C PRO A 128 6.91 5.84 -10.87
N LEU A 129 8.11 6.08 -10.35
CA LEU A 129 8.28 6.69 -9.03
C LEU A 129 7.87 8.16 -9.06
N PRO A 130 7.42 8.73 -7.91
CA PRO A 130 7.04 10.14 -7.83
C PRO A 130 8.21 11.07 -8.22
N VAL A 131 7.88 12.16 -8.91
CA VAL A 131 8.84 13.19 -9.31
C VAL A 131 8.75 14.39 -8.38
N LYS A 132 9.88 14.73 -7.74
CA LYS A 132 9.98 15.89 -6.84
C LYS A 132 9.76 17.21 -7.55
N ASN A 133 9.30 18.21 -6.80
CA ASN A 133 9.21 19.61 -7.23
C ASN A 133 8.37 19.81 -8.51
N THR A 134 7.34 19.00 -8.69
CA THR A 134 6.38 19.10 -9.79
C THR A 134 5.07 19.73 -9.33
N HIS A 135 4.29 20.25 -10.29
CA HIS A 135 2.92 20.69 -10.06
C HIS A 135 1.97 19.96 -11.04
N PRO A 136 0.98 19.19 -10.55
CA PRO A 136 0.70 18.89 -9.14
C PRO A 136 1.83 18.11 -8.44
N GLN A 137 1.91 18.22 -7.12
CA GLN A 137 2.87 17.48 -6.31
C GLN A 137 2.61 15.97 -6.40
N GLN A 138 3.68 15.18 -6.45
CA GLN A 138 3.63 13.72 -6.48
C GLN A 138 4.17 13.13 -5.17
N SER A 139 3.65 11.97 -4.78
CA SER A 139 3.95 11.31 -3.50
C SER A 139 3.66 9.80 -3.54
N CYS A 140 3.76 9.12 -2.39
CA CYS A 140 3.36 7.72 -2.27
C CYS A 140 1.93 7.45 -2.71
N VAL A 141 1.03 8.44 -2.60
CA VAL A 141 -0.35 8.37 -3.09
C VAL A 141 -0.38 8.23 -4.61
N THR A 142 0.34 9.09 -5.34
CA THR A 142 0.37 9.05 -6.81
C THR A 142 0.96 7.73 -7.31
N TRP A 143 1.99 7.22 -6.63
CA TRP A 143 2.56 5.91 -6.95
C TRP A 143 1.57 4.77 -6.69
N ALA A 144 0.89 4.76 -5.54
CA ALA A 144 -0.06 3.71 -5.20
C ALA A 144 -1.22 3.65 -6.19
N VAL A 145 -1.77 4.81 -6.59
CA VAL A 145 -2.83 4.89 -7.60
C VAL A 145 -2.32 4.43 -8.97
N ALA A 146 -1.11 4.83 -9.38
CA ALA A 146 -0.51 4.36 -10.63
C ALA A 146 -0.26 2.84 -10.61
N ALA A 147 0.17 2.29 -9.48
CA ALA A 147 0.35 0.85 -9.31
C ALA A 147 -0.99 0.11 -9.45
N LEU A 148 -2.06 0.61 -8.81
CA LEU A 148 -3.39 0.03 -8.97
C LEU A 148 -3.91 0.10 -10.41
N ALA A 149 -3.63 1.19 -11.13
CA ALA A 149 -3.95 1.30 -12.56
C ALA A 149 -3.21 0.25 -13.40
N GLU A 150 -1.91 0.06 -13.17
CA GLU A 150 -1.15 -1.01 -13.84
C GLU A 150 -1.64 -2.41 -13.44
N MET A 151 -2.17 -2.58 -12.23
CA MET A 151 -2.79 -3.84 -11.82
C MET A 151 -4.16 -4.05 -12.48
N GLN A 152 -4.92 -2.98 -12.79
CA GLN A 152 -6.15 -3.08 -13.58
C GLN A 152 -5.87 -3.55 -15.01
N THR A 153 -4.80 -3.06 -15.65
CA THR A 153 -4.43 -3.51 -17.01
C THR A 153 -4.09 -5.00 -17.08
N ARG A 154 -3.68 -5.59 -15.95
CA ARG A 154 -3.38 -7.03 -15.79
C ARG A 154 -4.57 -7.85 -15.27
N GLY A 155 -5.71 -7.22 -14.98
CA GLY A 155 -6.88 -7.87 -14.42
C GLY A 155 -6.71 -8.30 -12.95
N TRP A 156 -5.70 -7.79 -12.24
CA TRP A 156 -5.48 -8.08 -10.82
C TRP A 156 -6.31 -7.18 -9.90
N VAL A 157 -6.59 -5.96 -10.35
CA VAL A 157 -7.60 -5.07 -9.78
C VAL A 157 -8.78 -5.05 -10.73
N ARG A 158 -10.00 -5.00 -10.20
CA ARG A 158 -11.19 -5.08 -11.05
C ARG A 158 -11.28 -3.84 -11.97
N PRO A 159 -11.71 -4.01 -13.24
CA PRO A 159 -11.71 -2.94 -14.23
C PRO A 159 -12.77 -1.87 -13.97
N ASP A 160 -13.78 -2.16 -13.14
CA ASP A 160 -14.87 -1.27 -12.75
C ASP A 160 -14.51 -0.35 -11.57
N VAL A 161 -13.38 -0.58 -10.89
CA VAL A 161 -12.91 0.29 -9.82
C VAL A 161 -12.52 1.66 -10.40
N ASP A 162 -13.33 2.67 -10.13
CA ASP A 162 -13.01 4.08 -10.37
C ASP A 162 -11.90 4.51 -9.40
N LEU A 163 -10.65 4.59 -9.90
CA LEU A 163 -9.49 4.92 -9.07
C LEU A 163 -9.57 6.31 -8.41
N PRO A 164 -9.99 7.38 -9.09
CA PRO A 164 -10.32 8.66 -8.44
C PRO A 164 -11.32 8.51 -7.28
N ALA A 165 -12.47 7.86 -7.49
CA ALA A 165 -13.46 7.68 -6.43
C ALA A 165 -12.95 6.78 -5.30
N PHE A 166 -12.12 5.78 -5.63
CA PHE A 166 -11.45 4.92 -4.68
C PHE A 166 -10.45 5.70 -3.81
N GLN A 167 -9.72 6.65 -4.39
CA GLN A 167 -8.80 7.51 -3.66
C GLN A 167 -9.52 8.34 -2.59
N ASP A 168 -10.68 8.92 -2.94
CA ASP A 168 -11.55 9.63 -1.99
C ASP A 168 -12.09 8.71 -0.89
N ALA A 169 -12.54 7.52 -1.27
CA ALA A 169 -13.02 6.52 -0.32
C ALA A 169 -11.92 6.03 0.63
N ALA A 170 -10.68 5.88 0.14
CA ALA A 170 -9.53 5.50 0.94
C ALA A 170 -9.16 6.57 1.97
N LEU A 171 -9.23 7.85 1.59
CA LEU A 171 -9.03 8.95 2.52
C LEU A 171 -10.12 8.98 3.61
N ALA A 172 -11.39 8.84 3.21
CA ALA A 172 -12.51 8.80 4.17
C ALA A 172 -12.40 7.61 5.13
N TYR A 173 -12.00 6.44 4.61
CA TYR A 173 -11.72 5.25 5.43
C TYR A 173 -10.58 5.50 6.42
N ALA A 174 -9.48 6.12 5.99
CA ALA A 174 -8.36 6.46 6.85
C ALA A 174 -8.78 7.42 8.00
N ASP A 175 -9.58 8.43 7.69
CA ASP A 175 -10.12 9.36 8.68
C ASP A 175 -10.99 8.64 9.71
N ALA A 176 -11.89 7.77 9.24
CA ALA A 176 -12.80 7.01 10.10
C ALA A 176 -12.05 6.05 11.03
N ARG A 177 -10.95 5.45 10.55
CA ARG A 177 -10.06 4.58 11.36
C ARG A 177 -9.22 5.35 12.39
N MET A 178 -8.90 6.61 12.11
CA MET A 178 -8.15 7.48 13.03
C MET A 178 -9.00 8.19 14.08
N GLY A 179 -10.33 8.18 13.93
CA GLY A 179 -11.25 8.77 14.89
C GLY A 179 -11.26 8.04 16.24
N GLU A 180 -11.64 8.74 17.31
CA GLU A 180 -11.71 8.18 18.68
C GLU A 180 -12.62 6.96 18.78
N ASN A 181 -13.68 6.92 17.97
CA ASN A 181 -14.57 5.78 17.81
C ASN A 181 -14.39 5.22 16.39
N ALA A 182 -13.33 4.45 16.16
CA ALA A 182 -13.08 3.86 14.85
C ALA A 182 -14.28 3.02 14.39
N THR A 183 -15.02 3.53 13.39
CA THR A 183 -16.27 2.91 12.91
C THR A 183 -16.02 1.87 11.81
N GLU A 184 -14.85 1.91 11.19
CA GLU A 184 -14.49 1.05 10.07
C GLU A 184 -13.63 -0.14 10.53
N PRO A 185 -13.81 -1.33 9.92
CA PRO A 185 -13.01 -2.51 10.25
C PRO A 185 -11.55 -2.34 9.79
N PRO A 186 -10.58 -3.05 10.43
CA PRO A 186 -9.16 -2.99 10.05
C PRO A 186 -8.86 -3.44 8.62
N VAL A 187 -9.70 -4.30 8.06
CA VAL A 187 -9.69 -4.71 6.65
C VAL A 187 -11.10 -4.55 6.12
N LYS A 188 -11.24 -3.85 4.99
CA LYS A 188 -12.53 -3.59 4.34
C LYS A 188 -12.43 -3.92 2.86
N GLU A 189 -13.40 -4.67 2.34
CA GLU A 189 -13.52 -4.88 0.90
C GLU A 189 -14.08 -3.62 0.24
N TYR A 190 -13.43 -3.17 -0.82
CA TYR A 190 -13.94 -2.09 -1.64
C TYR A 190 -14.84 -2.68 -2.74
N PHE A 191 -16.13 -2.40 -2.63
CA PHE A 191 -17.16 -2.71 -3.61
C PHE A 191 -17.76 -1.39 -4.10
N ALA A 192 -17.13 -0.78 -5.09
CA ALA A 192 -17.74 0.28 -5.88
C ALA A 192 -17.47 -0.01 -7.35
#